data_AF-A0A9P8SM18-F1
#
_entry.id   AF-A0A9P8SM18-F1
#
_cell.length_a   1.000
_cell.length_b   1.000
_cell.length_c   1.000
_cell.angle_alpha   90.00
_cell.angle_beta   90.00
_cell.angle_gamma   90.00
#
_symmetry.space_group_name_H-M   'P 1'
#
loop_
_entity.id
_entity.type
_entity.pdbx_description
1 polymer ?
#
loop_
_entity_poly.entity_id
_entity_poly.type
_entity_poly.pdbx_seq_one_letter_code
_entity_poly.pdbx_strand_id
1 'polypeptide(L)'
;MLGLVLDLWSATVLLMKGWQVKDGPVISAPLDPYVNTSPAPRVLQNQLDSLLERHIVEVEGAFLTLLQTTFEQRRSGESNMKTAFAAALIFLRIIERDTWRLMYWIRHKEKAYQWRHPDSPTTLIERNIFCANC
;
A
#
# COMPACT_ATOMS: atom_id res chain seq x y z
N MET A 1 4.09 6.68 -16.66
CA MET A 1 2.91 6.86 -15.79
C MET A 1 2.27 5.54 -15.40
N LEU A 2 1.76 4.73 -16.34
CA LEU A 2 1.17 3.41 -16.02
C LEU A 2 2.14 2.45 -15.30
N GLY A 3 3.41 2.42 -15.69
CA GLY A 3 4.42 1.59 -15.00
C GLY A 3 4.59 1.92 -13.52
N LEU A 4 4.58 3.21 -13.16
CA LEU A 4 4.68 3.66 -11.76
C LEU A 4 3.45 3.24 -10.93
N VAL A 5 2.27 3.35 -11.53
CA VAL A 5 1.02 2.97 -10.87
C VAL A 5 0.91 1.45 -10.67
N LEU A 6 1.38 0.67 -11.64
CA LEU A 6 1.45 -0.79 -11.50
C LEU A 6 2.47 -1.22 -10.45
N ASP A 7 3.60 -0.52 -10.37
CA ASP A 7 4.61 -0.76 -9.34
C ASP A 7 4.04 -0.47 -7.95
N LEU A 8 3.38 0.69 -7.78
CA LEU A 8 2.67 1.07 -6.56
C LEU A 8 1.59 0.05 -6.17
N TRP A 9 0.80 -0.43 -7.14
CA TRP A 9 -0.18 -1.49 -6.93
C TRP A 9 0.48 -2.77 -6.42
N SER A 10 1.59 -3.18 -7.05
CA SER A 10 2.31 -4.39 -6.67
C SER A 10 2.91 -4.29 -5.27
N ALA A 11 3.51 -3.15 -4.92
CA ALA A 11 4.06 -2.88 -3.61
C ALA A 11 2.97 -2.91 -2.52
N THR A 12 1.81 -2.30 -2.80
CA THR A 12 0.68 -2.32 -1.87
C THR A 12 0.15 -3.74 -1.64
N VAL A 13 0.07 -4.55 -2.70
CA VAL A 13 -0.33 -5.97 -2.60
C VAL A 13 0.66 -6.80 -1.82
N LEU A 14 1.97 -6.57 -1.99
CA LEU A 14 3.00 -7.24 -1.19
C LEU A 14 2.88 -6.90 0.29
N LEU A 15 2.67 -5.64 0.63
CA LEU A 15 2.44 -5.18 2.00
C LEU A 15 1.20 -5.84 2.63
N MET A 16 0.14 -6.07 1.85
CA MET A 16 -1.07 -6.75 2.32
C MET A 16 -0.89 -8.25 2.54
N LYS A 17 -0.08 -8.93 1.73
CA LYS A 17 0.14 -10.38 1.85
C LYS A 17 1.06 -10.74 3.02
N GLY A 18 1.99 -9.84 3.36
CA GLY A 18 3.01 -10.08 4.38
C GLY A 18 4.12 -11.04 3.93
N TRP A 19 5.14 -11.19 4.76
CA TRP A 19 6.37 -11.92 4.42
C TRP A 19 6.38 -13.34 5.00
N GLN A 20 6.77 -14.29 4.16
CA GLN A 20 6.92 -15.70 4.54
C GLN A 20 8.35 -16.17 4.27
N VAL A 21 8.87 -17.05 5.12
CA VAL A 21 10.19 -17.67 4.97
C VAL A 21 10.01 -19.15 4.68
N LYS A 22 10.76 -19.68 3.69
CA LYS A 22 10.61 -21.06 3.23
C LYS A 22 10.98 -22.11 4.30
N ASP A 23 11.89 -21.78 5.21
CA ASP A 23 12.48 -22.70 6.20
C ASP A 23 12.30 -22.23 7.66
N GLY A 24 11.25 -21.48 7.98
CA GLY A 24 10.99 -21.01 9.35
C GLY A 24 10.06 -21.93 10.16
N PRO A 25 9.85 -21.64 11.46
CA PRO A 25 8.90 -22.38 12.27
C PRO A 25 7.49 -22.22 11.70
N VAL A 26 6.80 -23.34 11.53
CA VAL A 26 5.44 -23.39 10.98
C VAL A 26 4.45 -23.15 12.11
N ILE A 27 3.47 -22.26 11.90
CA ILE A 27 2.37 -22.09 12.86
C ILE A 27 1.46 -23.32 12.77
N SER A 28 1.45 -24.14 13.83
CA SER A 28 0.62 -25.35 13.97
C SER A 28 -0.61 -25.14 14.86
N ALA A 29 -1.11 -23.91 14.98
CA ALA A 29 -2.30 -23.60 15.77
C ALA A 29 -3.58 -23.83 14.93
N PRO A 30 -4.46 -24.79 15.27
CA PRO A 30 -5.53 -25.27 14.39
C PRO A 30 -6.67 -24.26 14.10
N LEU A 31 -6.69 -23.11 14.79
CA LEU A 31 -7.70 -22.05 14.63
C LEU A 31 -7.12 -20.76 14.03
N ASP A 32 -5.83 -20.72 13.72
CA ASP A 32 -5.18 -19.52 13.21
C ASP A 32 -5.27 -19.52 11.67
N PRO A 33 -5.75 -18.46 10.99
CA PRO A 33 -5.78 -18.37 9.53
C PRO A 33 -4.41 -18.54 8.83
N TYR A 34 -3.33 -18.65 9.60
CA TYR A 34 -1.95 -18.84 9.17
C TYR A 34 -1.43 -20.29 9.34
N VAL A 35 -2.32 -21.28 9.56
CA VAL A 35 -1.95 -22.71 9.60
C VAL A 35 -1.10 -23.07 8.38
N ASN A 36 0.04 -23.73 8.59
CA ASN A 36 1.01 -24.12 7.56
C ASN A 36 1.78 -22.97 6.88
N THR A 37 1.69 -21.74 7.38
CA THR A 37 2.57 -20.66 6.94
C THR A 37 3.72 -20.48 7.93
N SER A 38 4.89 -20.16 7.41
CA SER A 38 6.03 -19.75 8.22
C SER A 38 6.25 -18.24 8.07
N PRO A 39 5.72 -17.43 8.99
CA PRO A 39 5.95 -16.00 8.95
C PRO A 39 7.43 -15.70 9.20
N ALA A 40 7.96 -14.66 8.54
CA ALA A 40 9.33 -14.24 8.80
C ALA A 40 9.48 -13.76 10.27
N PRO A 41 10.69 -13.74 10.84
CA PRO A 41 10.91 -13.15 12.16
C PRO A 41 10.39 -11.70 12.22
N ARG A 42 9.78 -11.30 13.34
CA ARG A 42 9.14 -9.98 13.49
C ARG A 42 10.06 -8.81 13.12
N VAL A 43 11.32 -8.88 13.53
CA VAL A 43 12.33 -7.85 13.22
C VAL A 43 12.56 -7.74 11.71
N LEU A 44 12.65 -8.88 11.02
CA LEU A 44 12.85 -8.94 9.57
C LEU A 44 11.62 -8.42 8.83
N GLN A 45 10.40 -8.80 9.26
CA GLN A 45 9.17 -8.27 8.67
C GLN A 45 9.11 -6.76 8.80
N ASN A 46 9.39 -6.21 9.99
CA ASN A 46 9.38 -4.76 10.19
C ASN A 46 10.39 -4.03 9.29
N GLN A 47 11.60 -4.59 9.11
CA GLN A 47 12.60 -4.01 8.23
C GLN A 47 12.17 -4.03 6.76
N LEU A 48 11.60 -5.15 6.30
CA LEU A 48 11.10 -5.29 4.94
C LEU A 48 9.89 -4.39 4.69
N ASP A 49 8.97 -4.29 5.65
CA ASP A 49 7.82 -3.38 5.59
C ASP A 49 8.29 -1.92 5.52
N SER A 50 9.26 -1.51 6.35
CA SER A 50 9.82 -0.15 6.29
C SER A 50 10.50 0.18 4.96
N LEU A 51 11.20 -0.78 4.35
CA LEU A 51 11.79 -0.60 3.02
C LEU A 51 10.71 -0.49 1.93
N LEU A 52 9.67 -1.31 2.02
CA LEU A 52 8.55 -1.31 1.08
C LEU A 52 7.73 -0.02 1.18
N GLU A 53 7.49 0.47 2.40
CA GLU A 53 6.82 1.75 2.66
C GLU A 53 7.62 2.92 2.12
N ARG A 54 8.95 2.91 2.26
CA ARG A 54 9.81 3.92 1.65
C ARG A 54 9.68 3.91 0.12
N HIS A 55 9.72 2.74 -0.49
CA HIS A 55 9.53 2.58 -1.95
C HIS A 55 8.17 3.11 -2.39
N ILE A 56 7.11 2.80 -1.64
CA ILE A 56 5.75 3.31 -1.89
C ILE A 56 5.74 4.84 -1.90
N VAL A 57 6.34 5.48 -0.89
CA VAL A 57 6.39 6.95 -0.79
C VAL A 57 7.16 7.58 -1.95
N GLU A 58 8.29 6.99 -2.34
CA GLU A 58 9.11 7.48 -3.46
C GLU A 58 8.35 7.38 -4.80
N VAL A 59 7.71 6.23 -5.05
CA VAL A 59 6.93 6.00 -6.28
C VAL A 59 5.66 6.86 -6.31
N GLU A 60 4.99 7.04 -5.17
CA GLU A 60 3.82 7.90 -5.03
C GLU A 60 4.18 9.36 -5.33
N GLY A 61 5.27 9.88 -4.74
CA GLY A 61 5.73 11.25 -5.01
C GLY A 61 6.11 11.47 -6.47
N ALA A 62 6.81 10.51 -7.08
CA ALA A 62 7.14 10.56 -8.51
C ALA A 62 5.89 10.51 -9.40
N PHE A 63 4.89 9.69 -9.04
CA PHE A 63 3.63 9.59 -9.74
C PHE A 63 2.83 10.90 -9.67
N LEU A 64 2.67 11.48 -8.48
CA LEU A 64 1.94 12.74 -8.28
C LEU A 64 2.58 13.91 -9.01
N THR A 65 3.92 14.01 -8.97
CA THR A 65 4.67 15.03 -9.73
C THR A 65 4.45 14.89 -11.23
N LEU A 66 4.49 13.65 -11.75
CA LEU A 66 4.24 13.38 -13.16
C LEU A 66 2.78 13.67 -13.55
N LEU A 67 1.84 13.36 -12.66
CA LEU A 67 0.42 13.60 -12.87
C LEU A 67 0.15 15.12 -12.93
N GLN A 68 0.67 15.88 -11.98
CA GLN A 68 0.56 17.34 -11.93
C GLN A 68 1.14 17.98 -13.20
N THR A 69 2.38 17.63 -13.58
CA THR A 69 3.00 18.17 -14.81
C THR A 69 2.19 17.83 -16.06
N THR A 70 1.59 16.65 -16.12
CA THR A 70 0.72 16.24 -17.24
C THR A 70 -0.58 17.05 -17.29
N PHE A 71 -1.16 17.39 -16.13
CA PHE A 71 -2.32 18.26 -16.05
C PHE A 71 -2.01 19.73 -16.39
N GLU A 72 -0.84 20.23 -16.00
CA GLU A 72 -0.36 21.58 -16.33
C GLU A 72 -0.03 21.72 -17.83
N GLN A 73 0.54 20.69 -18.44
CA GLN A 73 0.86 20.62 -19.87
C GLN A 73 -0.35 20.30 -20.77
N ARG A 74 -1.58 20.47 -20.25
CA ARG A 74 -2.91 20.20 -20.87
C ARG A 74 -3.08 20.65 -22.33
N ARG A 75 -2.19 21.52 -22.83
CA ARG A 75 -2.23 22.13 -24.16
C ARG A 75 -1.69 21.25 -25.29
N SER A 76 -0.97 20.15 -25.00
CA SER A 76 -0.14 19.48 -26.03
C SER A 76 -0.56 18.07 -26.49
N GLY A 77 -1.56 17.39 -25.91
CA GLY A 77 -1.96 16.08 -26.45
C GLY A 77 -3.08 15.34 -25.74
N GLU A 78 -4.18 15.13 -26.45
CA GLU A 78 -5.39 14.42 -26.00
C GLU A 78 -5.14 12.94 -25.61
N SER A 79 -4.13 12.30 -26.23
CA SER A 79 -3.76 10.91 -25.97
C SER A 79 -3.14 10.70 -24.58
N ASN A 80 -2.29 11.63 -24.14
CA ASN A 80 -1.64 11.56 -22.82
C ASN A 80 -2.66 11.74 -21.68
N MET A 81 -3.70 12.55 -21.89
CA MET A 81 -4.73 12.81 -20.89
C MET A 81 -5.56 11.56 -20.57
N LYS A 82 -5.86 10.72 -21.57
CA LYS A 82 -6.55 9.43 -21.35
C LYS A 82 -5.72 8.49 -20.49
N THR A 83 -4.41 8.41 -20.75
CA THR A 83 -3.49 7.59 -19.94
C THR A 83 -3.34 8.11 -18.51
N ALA A 84 -3.33 9.44 -18.34
CA ALA A 84 -3.27 10.07 -17.03
C ALA A 84 -4.54 9.85 -16.22
N PHE A 85 -5.70 9.94 -16.85
CA PHE A 85 -6.97 9.65 -16.20
C PHE A 85 -7.07 8.18 -15.77
N ALA A 86 -6.69 7.24 -16.64
CA ALA A 86 -6.65 5.81 -16.29
C ALA A 86 -5.67 5.53 -15.12
N ALA A 87 -4.50 6.15 -15.14
CA ALA A 87 -3.52 6.04 -14.07
C ALA A 87 -4.04 6.61 -12.74
N ALA A 88 -4.74 7.74 -12.76
CA ALA A 88 -5.39 8.33 -11.58
C ALA A 88 -6.48 7.43 -11.00
N LEU A 89 -7.31 6.81 -11.85
CA LEU A 89 -8.34 5.87 -11.39
C LEU A 89 -7.75 4.65 -10.68
N ILE A 90 -6.68 4.08 -11.23
CA ILE A 90 -5.99 2.95 -10.60
C ILE A 90 -5.36 3.39 -9.27
N PHE A 91 -4.77 4.60 -9.22
CA PHE A 91 -4.23 5.18 -8.00
C PHE A 91 -5.30 5.36 -6.91
N LEU A 92 -6.46 5.93 -7.24
CA LEU A 92 -7.59 6.03 -6.31
C LEU A 92 -8.05 4.66 -5.80
N ARG A 93 -8.06 3.64 -6.66
CA ARG A 93 -8.35 2.26 -6.26
C ARG A 93 -7.32 1.68 -5.28
N ILE A 94 -6.04 2.04 -5.40
CA ILE A 94 -4.99 1.67 -4.45
C ILE A 94 -5.29 2.29 -3.09
N ILE A 95 -5.54 3.61 -3.04
CA ILE A 95 -5.84 4.34 -1.81
C ILE A 95 -7.09 3.79 -1.13
N GLU A 96 -8.15 3.53 -1.90
CA GLU A 96 -9.40 2.95 -1.36
C GLU A 96 -9.13 1.60 -0.71
N ARG A 97 -8.36 0.73 -1.38
CA ARG A 97 -8.01 -0.60 -0.87
C ARG A 97 -7.16 -0.52 0.39
N ASP A 98 -6.20 0.39 0.45
CA ASP A 98 -5.40 0.61 1.65
C ASP A 98 -6.26 1.16 2.80
N THR A 99 -7.17 2.09 2.52
CA THR A 99 -8.12 2.62 3.50
C THR A 99 -9.01 1.53 4.08
N TRP A 100 -9.50 0.59 3.26
CA TRP A 100 -10.24 -0.58 3.74
C TRP A 100 -9.40 -1.48 4.66
N ARG A 101 -8.12 -1.69 4.32
CA ARG A 101 -7.16 -2.42 5.18
C ARG A 101 -7.03 -1.73 6.54
N LEU A 102 -6.88 -0.41 6.57
CA LEU A 102 -6.75 0.36 7.81
C LEU A 102 -8.06 0.35 8.63
N MET A 103 -9.21 0.48 7.99
CA MET A 103 -10.53 0.41 8.62
C MET A 103 -10.80 -0.94 9.29
N TYR A 104 -10.29 -2.04 8.72
CA TYR A 104 -10.35 -3.36 9.36
C TYR A 104 -9.69 -3.34 10.74
N TRP A 105 -8.50 -2.75 10.86
CA TRP A 105 -7.77 -2.65 12.12
C TRP A 105 -8.46 -1.75 13.15
N ILE A 106 -9.13 -0.68 12.71
CA ILE A 106 -9.92 0.18 13.60
C ILE A 106 -11.12 -0.58 14.17
N ARG A 107 -11.81 -1.38 13.33
CA ARG A 107 -13.00 -2.14 13.72
C ARG A 107 -12.68 -3.39 14.54
N HIS A 108 -11.47 -3.95 14.45
CA HIS A 108 -11.08 -5.18 15.14
C HIS A 108 -10.02 -4.91 16.21
N LYS A 109 -10.40 -4.08 17.18
CA LYS A 109 -9.53 -3.69 18.31
C LYS A 109 -9.00 -4.88 19.12
N GLU A 110 -9.72 -6.00 19.13
CA GLU A 110 -9.29 -7.24 19.79
C GLU A 110 -8.01 -7.83 19.17
N LYS A 111 -7.71 -7.52 17.90
CA LYS A 111 -6.49 -7.90 17.20
C LYS A 111 -5.48 -6.74 17.09
N ALA A 112 -5.70 -5.62 17.79
CA ALA A 112 -4.84 -4.44 17.71
C ALA A 112 -3.39 -4.71 18.14
N TYR A 113 -3.14 -5.71 19.00
CA TYR A 113 -1.77 -6.13 19.37
C TYR A 113 -0.97 -6.69 18.18
N GLN A 114 -1.65 -7.09 17.09
CA GLN A 114 -1.05 -7.56 15.84
C GLN A 114 -0.73 -6.41 14.88
N TRP A 115 -1.13 -5.17 15.19
CA TRP A 115 -0.74 -3.98 14.46
C TRP A 115 0.77 -3.73 14.61
N ARG A 116 1.44 -3.42 13.50
CA ARG A 116 2.91 -3.39 13.41
C ARG A 116 3.47 -2.04 13.02
N HIS A 117 2.63 -1.15 12.50
CA HIS A 117 3.04 0.17 12.03
C HIS A 117 3.21 1.14 13.21
N PRO A 118 4.22 2.04 13.17
CA PRO A 118 4.44 3.03 14.23
C PRO A 118 3.26 4.00 14.39
N ASP A 119 2.68 4.43 13.27
CA ASP A 119 1.49 5.29 13.27
C ASP A 119 0.20 4.52 13.47
N SER A 120 -0.79 5.20 14.04
CA SER A 120 -2.13 4.66 14.20
C SER A 120 -2.83 4.51 12.84
N PRO A 121 -3.71 3.50 12.66
CA PRO A 121 -4.50 3.36 11.44
C PRO A 121 -5.31 4.62 11.08
N THR A 122 -5.78 5.37 12.08
CA THR A 122 -6.52 6.63 11.89
C THR A 122 -5.66 7.72 11.23
N THR A 123 -4.41 7.89 11.68
CA THR A 123 -3.46 8.85 11.09
C THR A 123 -3.15 8.51 9.63
N LEU A 124 -3.03 7.22 9.32
CA LEU A 124 -2.78 6.75 7.95
C LEU A 124 -4.00 6.98 7.03
N ILE A 125 -5.23 6.82 7.55
CA ILE A 125 -6.44 7.16 6.79
C ILE A 125 -6.50 8.65 6.48
N GLU A 126 -6.18 9.52 7.44
CA GLU A 126 -6.15 10.96 7.22
C GLU A 126 -5.15 11.33 6.10
N ARG A 127 -3.98 10.69 6.07
CA ARG A 127 -3.00 10.85 4.99
C ARG A 127 -3.56 10.40 3.65
N ASN A 128 -4.22 9.24 3.61
CA ASN A 128 -4.85 8.73 2.39
C ASN A 128 -5.95 9.66 1.86
N ILE A 129 -6.74 10.25 2.76
CA ILE A 129 -7.77 11.25 2.40
C ILE A 129 -7.12 12.51 1.84
N PHE A 130 -6.00 12.97 2.42
CA PHE A 130 -5.25 14.10 1.91
C PHE A 130 -4.74 13.84 0.49
N CYS A 131 -4.11 12.67 0.24
CA CYS A 131 -3.62 12.28 -1.09
C CYS A 131 -4.74 12.11 -2.13
N ALA A 132 -5.95 11.72 -1.72
CA ALA A 132 -7.08 11.56 -2.64
C ALA A 132 -7.74 12.89 -3.05
N ASN A 133 -7.60 13.93 -2.22
CA ASN A 133 -8.23 15.24 -2.42
C ASN A 133 -7.29 16.30 -3.03
N CYS A 134 -5.98 16.05 -3.05
CA CYS A 134 -4.97 16.92 -3.66
C CYS A 134 -4.70 16.52 -5.12
#